data_AF-A0A2R7TDU4-F1
#
_entry.id   AF-A0A2R7TDU4-F1
#
_cell.length_a   1.000
_cell.length_b   1.000
_cell.length_c   1.000
_cell.angle_alpha   90.00
_cell.angle_beta   90.00
_cell.angle_gamma   90.00
#
_symmetry.space_group_name_H-M   'P 1'
#
loop_
_entity.id
_entity.type
_entity.pdbx_description
1 polymer ?
#
loop_
_entity_poly.entity_id
_entity_poly.type
_entity_poly.pdbx_seq_one_letter_code
_entity_poly.pdbx_strand_id
1 'polypeptide(L)'
;MTLAQAATAAPVEYGTKAGWGHMQLDRTSRSVTIDVVGTNGHTCDVQARLTGPRLDRAEAQSCKFQLQPKAQGRIAVVVDEDTRDACRENCGARAWFEGDYLPLADNCTPAGLNHQQGEALQAYRGKRYEAAFQLWSQGLAACEKTMTWADVWGWRNDAAIAASHAGRLADCQRLSQSVLADVAGVTLQGETEPFSFAPSDADTARPLIAAARHNLTKCNTPR
;
A
#
# COMPACT_ATOMS: atom_id res chain seq x y z
N MET A 1 31.48 -29.12 -20.62
CA MET A 1 31.50 -27.78 -20.00
C MET A 1 30.07 -27.31 -19.90
N THR A 2 29.48 -27.38 -18.71
CA THR A 2 28.10 -26.94 -18.45
C THR A 2 28.17 -25.50 -17.95
N LEU A 3 27.64 -24.56 -18.73
CA LEU A 3 27.43 -23.18 -18.30
C LEU A 3 26.32 -23.18 -17.24
N ALA A 4 26.64 -22.79 -16.01
CA ALA A 4 25.65 -22.50 -15.00
C ALA A 4 24.88 -21.25 -15.45
N GLN A 5 23.57 -21.39 -15.72
CA GLN A 5 22.68 -20.25 -15.82
C GLN A 5 22.67 -19.56 -14.46
N ALA A 6 23.23 -18.36 -14.40
CA ALA A 6 23.01 -17.47 -13.28
C ALA A 6 21.50 -17.23 -13.21
N ALA A 7 20.85 -17.77 -12.18
CA ALA A 7 19.46 -17.43 -11.89
C ALA A 7 19.41 -15.91 -11.73
N THR A 8 18.71 -15.23 -12.64
CA THR A 8 18.39 -13.81 -12.48
C THR A 8 17.57 -13.71 -11.21
N ALA A 9 18.14 -13.08 -10.17
CA ALA A 9 17.38 -12.80 -8.96
C ALA A 9 16.15 -11.97 -9.33
N ALA A 10 14.99 -12.33 -8.76
CA ALA A 10 13.78 -11.55 -8.96
C ALA A 10 14.01 -10.09 -8.49
N PRO A 11 13.32 -9.12 -9.09
CA PRO A 11 13.35 -7.74 -8.61
C PRO A 11 13.05 -7.69 -7.11
N VAL A 12 13.78 -6.85 -6.38
CA VAL A 12 13.48 -6.61 -4.96
C VAL A 12 12.43 -5.52 -4.88
N GLU A 13 11.34 -5.81 -4.17
CA GLU A 13 10.23 -4.87 -4.03
C GLU A 13 10.31 -4.08 -2.73
N TYR A 14 9.93 -2.82 -2.82
CA TYR A 14 9.88 -1.88 -1.71
C TYR A 14 8.55 -1.13 -1.71
N GLY A 15 8.12 -0.71 -0.52
CA GLY A 15 6.92 0.11 -0.33
C GLY A 15 7.17 1.22 0.66
N THR A 16 6.43 2.31 0.54
CA THR A 16 6.54 3.43 1.49
C THR A 16 5.67 3.17 2.70
N LYS A 17 5.95 3.87 3.81
CA LYS A 17 5.05 3.87 4.96
C LYS A 17 3.69 4.42 4.52
N ALA A 18 2.61 3.77 4.94
CA ALA A 18 1.23 4.08 4.53
C ALA A 18 0.96 3.92 3.02
N GLY A 19 1.80 3.17 2.30
CA GLY A 19 1.49 2.60 0.99
C GLY A 19 1.31 3.60 -0.16
N TRP A 20 1.75 4.85 -0.01
CA TRP A 20 1.62 5.85 -1.07
C TRP A 20 2.55 5.60 -2.26
N GLY A 21 3.54 4.72 -2.13
CA GLY A 21 4.50 4.41 -3.18
C GLY A 21 5.01 2.98 -3.13
N HIS A 22 5.31 2.45 -4.30
CA HIS A 22 5.86 1.13 -4.55
C HIS A 22 7.06 1.24 -5.48
N MET A 23 8.11 0.47 -5.24
CA MET A 23 9.33 0.47 -6.07
C MET A 23 9.79 -0.95 -6.33
N GLN A 24 10.07 -1.27 -7.59
CA GLN A 24 10.76 -2.51 -7.97
C GLN A 24 12.18 -2.19 -8.39
N LEU A 25 13.16 -2.86 -7.79
CA LEU A 25 14.58 -2.67 -8.06
C LEU A 25 15.20 -3.96 -8.61
N ASP A 26 15.61 -3.94 -9.88
CA ASP A 26 16.32 -5.04 -10.51
C ASP A 26 17.73 -4.62 -10.91
N ARG A 27 18.70 -5.08 -10.11
CA ARG A 27 20.13 -4.81 -10.37
C ARG A 27 20.70 -5.64 -11.50
N THR A 28 20.05 -6.75 -11.88
CA THR A 28 20.47 -7.63 -12.98
C THR A 28 20.16 -6.97 -14.32
N SER A 29 18.91 -6.55 -14.53
CA SER A 29 18.50 -5.81 -15.74
C SER A 29 18.86 -4.32 -15.69
N ARG A 30 19.32 -3.85 -14.52
CA ARG A 30 19.64 -2.45 -14.22
C ARG A 30 18.43 -1.54 -14.39
N SER A 31 17.27 -1.97 -13.92
CA SER A 31 16.04 -1.19 -13.95
C SER A 31 15.57 -0.85 -12.53
N VAL A 32 14.87 0.27 -12.44
CA VAL A 32 14.06 0.61 -11.28
C VAL A 32 12.74 1.20 -11.77
N THR A 33 11.63 0.70 -11.25
CA THR A 33 10.30 1.28 -11.44
C THR A 33 9.80 1.82 -10.12
N ILE A 34 9.11 2.95 -10.16
CA ILE A 34 8.50 3.56 -8.98
C ILE A 34 7.10 4.03 -9.35
N ASP A 35 6.10 3.50 -8.66
CA ASP A 35 4.69 3.85 -8.83
C ASP A 35 4.23 4.55 -7.55
N VAL A 36 3.63 5.73 -7.67
CA VAL A 36 3.22 6.57 -6.54
C VAL A 36 1.81 7.08 -6.74
N VAL A 37 1.04 7.09 -5.66
CA VAL A 37 -0.22 7.81 -5.55
C VAL A 37 -0.04 8.97 -4.57
N GLY A 38 0.03 10.18 -5.11
CA GLY A 38 0.06 11.44 -4.37
C GLY A 38 -1.32 11.91 -3.94
N THR A 39 -1.35 13.06 -3.27
CA THR A 39 -2.59 13.70 -2.81
C THR A 39 -3.54 14.00 -3.98
N ASN A 40 -4.85 13.98 -3.72
CA ASN A 40 -5.90 14.17 -4.74
C ASN A 40 -5.86 13.12 -5.87
N GLY A 41 -5.30 11.94 -5.63
CA GLY A 41 -5.26 10.86 -6.62
C GLY A 41 -4.30 11.09 -7.79
N HIS A 42 -3.38 12.04 -7.69
CA HIS A 42 -2.35 12.23 -8.70
C HIS A 42 -1.34 11.09 -8.66
N THR A 43 -1.15 10.39 -9.78
CA THR A 43 -0.17 9.31 -9.87
C THR A 43 1.15 9.79 -10.46
N CYS A 44 2.24 9.12 -10.10
CA CYS A 44 3.51 9.21 -10.82
C CYS A 44 4.08 7.82 -11.05
N ASP A 45 4.45 7.55 -12.30
CA ASP A 45 5.05 6.31 -12.74
C ASP A 45 6.44 6.62 -13.31
N VAL A 46 7.49 6.16 -12.63
CA VAL A 46 8.88 6.37 -13.03
C VAL A 46 9.46 5.06 -13.52
N GLN A 47 10.02 5.06 -14.72
CA GLN A 47 10.81 3.95 -15.25
C GLN A 47 12.21 4.48 -15.53
N ALA A 48 13.19 4.03 -14.74
CA ALA A 48 14.56 4.52 -14.81
C ALA A 48 15.57 3.38 -14.98
N ARG A 49 16.73 3.73 -15.53
CA ARG A 49 17.86 2.82 -15.66
C ARG A 49 18.90 3.09 -14.60
N LEU A 50 19.38 2.04 -13.93
CA LEU A 50 20.45 2.15 -12.95
C LEU A 50 21.79 2.44 -13.65
N THR A 51 22.53 3.40 -13.12
CA THR A 51 23.80 3.88 -13.67
C THR A 51 24.95 3.74 -12.66
N GLY A 52 26.18 3.87 -13.16
CA GLY A 52 27.39 3.75 -12.35
C GLY A 52 27.75 2.31 -11.95
N PRO A 53 28.94 2.11 -11.37
CA PRO A 53 29.42 0.79 -10.97
C PRO A 53 28.70 0.23 -9.73
N ARG A 54 28.15 1.11 -8.89
CA ARG A 54 27.41 0.73 -7.66
C ARG A 54 25.91 0.53 -7.89
N LEU A 55 25.39 0.94 -9.05
CA LEU A 55 23.96 0.89 -9.37
C LEU A 55 23.11 1.59 -8.29
N ASP A 56 23.64 2.68 -7.73
CA ASP A 56 23.03 3.51 -6.68
C ASP A 56 22.53 4.84 -7.24
N ARG A 57 22.63 5.03 -8.55
CA ARG A 57 22.04 6.14 -9.31
C ARG A 57 21.09 5.61 -10.36
N ALA A 58 20.10 6.40 -10.70
CA ALA A 58 19.11 6.09 -11.72
C ALA A 58 18.77 7.32 -12.57
N GLU A 59 18.43 7.08 -13.82
CA GLU A 59 18.08 8.12 -14.78
C GLU A 59 16.83 7.71 -15.58
N ALA A 60 15.85 8.60 -15.61
CA ALA A 60 14.64 8.53 -16.42
C ALA A 60 14.54 9.81 -17.26
N GLN A 61 14.89 9.74 -18.55
CA GLN A 61 15.01 10.93 -19.40
C GLN A 61 15.95 11.97 -18.77
N SER A 62 15.49 13.20 -18.52
CA SER A 62 16.24 14.26 -17.85
C SER A 62 16.18 14.20 -16.32
N CYS A 63 15.38 13.31 -15.73
CA CYS A 63 15.25 13.13 -14.29
C CYS A 63 16.35 12.19 -13.75
N LYS A 64 17.17 12.67 -12.82
CA LYS A 64 18.24 11.89 -12.17
C LYS A 64 18.01 11.82 -10.67
N PHE A 65 18.28 10.65 -10.11
CA PHE A 65 18.12 10.42 -8.68
C PHE A 65 19.06 9.35 -8.14
N GLN A 66 19.19 9.33 -6.82
CA GLN A 66 20.04 8.41 -6.07
C GLN A 66 19.19 7.48 -5.21
N LEU A 67 19.62 6.23 -5.16
CA LEU A 67 19.12 5.20 -4.25
C LEU A 67 20.08 5.08 -3.08
N GLN A 68 19.82 5.81 -1.99
CA GLN A 68 20.70 5.84 -0.83
C GLN A 68 20.32 4.71 0.14
N PRO A 69 21.19 3.68 0.34
CA PRO A 69 20.91 2.64 1.33
C PRO A 69 20.85 3.22 2.74
N LYS A 70 19.90 2.75 3.54
CA LYS A 70 19.72 3.08 4.95
C LYS A 70 19.69 1.81 5.80
N ALA A 71 19.65 1.98 7.11
CA ALA A 71 19.56 0.86 8.04
C ALA A 71 18.31 -0.01 7.77
N GLN A 72 18.42 -1.31 8.08
CA GLN A 72 17.34 -2.31 7.94
C GLN A 72 16.89 -2.52 6.48
N GLY A 73 17.82 -2.38 5.53
CA GLY A 73 17.55 -2.61 4.11
C GLY A 73 16.68 -1.55 3.44
N ARG A 74 16.36 -0.44 4.12
CA ARG A 74 15.61 0.68 3.53
C ARG A 74 16.42 1.39 2.46
N ILE A 75 15.74 2.01 1.51
CA ILE A 75 16.33 2.89 0.49
C ILE A 75 15.67 4.26 0.58
N ALA A 76 16.46 5.33 0.69
CA ALA A 76 15.95 6.67 0.46
C ALA A 76 16.15 7.05 -1.00
N VAL A 77 15.08 7.41 -1.68
CA VAL A 77 15.12 7.95 -3.04
C VAL A 77 15.25 9.47 -2.96
N VAL A 78 16.32 10.00 -3.55
CA VAL A 78 16.66 11.43 -3.50
C VAL A 78 16.94 11.92 -4.90
N VAL A 79 16.19 12.93 -5.35
CA VAL A 79 16.38 13.52 -6.68
C VAL A 79 17.62 14.44 -6.67
N ASP A 80 18.39 14.40 -7.76
CA ASP A 80 19.52 15.28 -7.95
C ASP A 80 19.01 16.72 -8.19
N GLU A 81 19.52 17.69 -7.41
CA GLU A 81 19.02 19.07 -7.37
C GLU A 81 18.99 19.77 -8.73
N ASP A 82 19.96 19.49 -9.60
CA ASP A 82 20.08 20.06 -10.95
C ASP A 82 19.01 19.52 -11.92
N THR A 83 18.35 18.42 -11.58
CA THR A 83 17.29 17.80 -12.39
C THR A 83 15.92 17.78 -11.70
N ARG A 84 15.79 18.49 -10.56
CA ARG A 84 14.56 18.50 -9.75
C ARG A 84 13.32 18.89 -10.53
N ASP A 85 13.41 19.92 -11.38
CA ASP A 85 12.27 20.37 -12.19
C ASP A 85 11.90 19.34 -13.26
N ALA A 86 12.88 18.71 -13.90
CA ALA A 86 12.64 17.62 -14.84
C ALA A 86 11.95 16.41 -14.18
N CYS A 87 12.34 16.05 -12.95
CA CYS A 87 11.68 14.99 -12.20
C CYS A 87 10.24 15.34 -11.82
N ARG A 88 9.97 16.61 -11.50
CA ARG A 88 8.61 17.11 -11.25
C ARG A 88 7.75 17.07 -12.50
N GLU A 89 8.28 17.49 -13.64
CA GLU A 89 7.58 17.41 -14.92
C GLU A 89 7.19 15.97 -15.26
N ASN A 90 8.06 15.00 -14.96
CA ASN A 90 7.80 13.58 -15.17
C ASN A 90 6.62 13.05 -14.31
N CYS A 91 6.38 13.62 -13.14
CA CYS A 91 5.27 13.25 -12.25
C CYS A 91 4.04 14.17 -12.34
N GLY A 92 4.10 15.23 -13.15
CA GLY A 92 3.09 16.30 -13.15
C GLY A 92 3.05 17.11 -11.85
N ALA A 93 2.10 18.05 -11.77
CA ALA A 93 2.15 19.16 -10.82
C ALA A 93 2.01 18.81 -9.32
N ARG A 94 1.76 17.56 -8.91
CA ARG A 94 1.39 17.21 -7.51
C ARG A 94 1.79 15.81 -7.04
N ALA A 95 2.63 15.09 -7.78
CA ALA A 95 3.19 13.82 -7.32
C ALA A 95 4.72 13.93 -7.22
N TRP A 96 5.27 13.27 -6.22
CA TRP A 96 6.72 13.14 -6.01
C TRP A 96 7.01 11.71 -5.57
N PHE A 97 8.16 11.19 -5.99
CA PHE A 97 8.58 9.82 -5.67
C PHE A 97 9.78 9.78 -4.71
N GLU A 98 10.24 10.94 -4.25
CA GLU A 98 11.28 11.04 -3.22
C GLU A 98 10.73 10.58 -1.87
N GLY A 99 11.52 9.79 -1.13
CA GLY A 99 11.12 9.30 0.18
C GLY A 99 11.84 8.04 0.62
N ASP A 100 11.44 7.54 1.78
CA ASP A 100 11.94 6.30 2.36
C ASP A 100 11.09 5.11 1.91
N TYR A 101 11.77 4.14 1.29
CA TYR A 101 11.22 2.88 0.81
C TYR A 101 11.69 1.73 1.69
N LEU A 102 10.75 0.95 2.19
CA LEU A 102 10.98 -0.20 3.06
C LEU A 102 10.94 -1.48 2.22
N PRO A 103 11.86 -2.44 2.45
CA PRO A 103 11.79 -3.72 1.76
C PRO A 103 10.45 -4.41 2.09
N LEU A 104 9.78 -4.92 1.07
CA LEU A 104 8.55 -5.69 1.22
C LEU A 104 8.88 -7.17 1.37
N ALA A 105 8.19 -7.83 2.29
CA ALA A 105 8.10 -9.29 2.26
C ALA A 105 7.25 -9.69 1.05
N ASP A 106 7.49 -10.88 0.48
CA ASP A 106 6.81 -11.35 -0.73
C ASP A 106 5.27 -11.27 -0.62
N ASN A 107 4.72 -11.55 0.57
CA ASN A 107 3.29 -11.50 0.84
C ASN A 107 2.73 -10.08 1.01
N CYS A 108 3.58 -9.08 1.21
CA CYS A 108 3.21 -7.66 1.30
C CYS A 108 3.47 -6.86 0.02
N THR A 109 3.95 -7.52 -1.05
CA THR A 109 3.99 -6.95 -2.40
C THR A 109 2.57 -6.73 -2.94
N PRO A 110 2.35 -5.88 -3.95
CA PRO A 110 1.03 -5.75 -4.58
C PRO A 110 0.47 -7.10 -5.06
N ALA A 111 1.33 -7.95 -5.63
CA ALA A 111 0.95 -9.30 -6.06
C ALA A 111 0.58 -10.20 -4.86
N GLY A 112 1.38 -10.16 -3.79
CA GLY A 112 1.15 -10.91 -2.56
C GLY A 112 -0.15 -10.51 -1.86
N LEU A 113 -0.40 -9.20 -1.72
CA LEU A 113 -1.64 -8.67 -1.14
C LEU A 113 -2.86 -9.08 -1.97
N ASN A 114 -2.79 -8.97 -3.30
CA ASN A 114 -3.87 -9.40 -4.19
C ASN A 114 -4.15 -10.91 -4.07
N HIS A 115 -3.10 -11.73 -3.97
CA HIS A 115 -3.24 -13.16 -3.76
C HIS A 115 -3.93 -13.47 -2.42
N GLN A 116 -3.45 -12.88 -1.32
CA GLN A 116 -4.03 -13.04 0.00
C GLN A 116 -5.50 -12.59 0.05
N GLN A 117 -5.83 -11.44 -0.56
CA GLN A 117 -7.21 -10.96 -0.67
C GLN A 117 -8.09 -11.97 -1.42
N GLY A 118 -7.59 -12.55 -2.51
CA GLY A 118 -8.27 -13.58 -3.29
C GLY A 118 -8.56 -14.84 -2.47
N GLU A 119 -7.57 -15.35 -1.73
CA GLU A 119 -7.72 -16.53 -0.87
C GLU A 119 -8.72 -16.29 0.27
N ALA A 120 -8.64 -15.14 0.93
CA ALA A 120 -9.56 -14.76 2.00
C ALA A 120 -10.99 -14.64 1.48
N LEU A 121 -11.18 -13.99 0.33
CA LEU A 121 -12.49 -13.87 -0.31
C LEU A 121 -13.05 -15.22 -0.75
N GLN A 122 -12.21 -16.12 -1.27
CA GLN A 122 -12.61 -17.48 -1.61
C GLN A 122 -13.06 -18.26 -0.35
N ALA A 123 -12.33 -18.13 0.76
CA ALA A 123 -12.71 -18.73 2.03
C ALA A 123 -14.05 -18.20 2.53
N TYR A 124 -14.25 -16.88 2.47
CA TYR A 124 -15.50 -16.23 2.88
C TYR A 124 -16.68 -16.70 2.03
N ARG A 125 -16.54 -16.72 0.70
CA ARG A 125 -17.57 -17.20 -0.23
C ARG A 125 -17.89 -18.69 -0.02
N GLY A 126 -16.89 -19.48 0.35
CA GLY A 126 -17.05 -20.87 0.77
C GLY A 126 -17.63 -21.06 2.18
N LYS A 127 -18.09 -19.99 2.84
CA LYS A 127 -18.59 -19.97 4.23
C LYS A 127 -17.58 -20.46 5.28
N ARG A 128 -16.29 -20.50 4.94
CA ARG A 128 -15.20 -20.78 5.88
C ARG A 128 -14.82 -19.49 6.59
N TYR A 129 -15.76 -18.93 7.35
CA TYR A 129 -15.66 -17.59 7.91
C TYR A 129 -14.48 -17.41 8.88
N GLU A 130 -14.18 -18.43 9.69
CA GLU A 130 -13.01 -18.41 10.56
C GLU A 130 -11.71 -18.31 9.73
N ALA A 131 -11.58 -19.13 8.69
CA ALA A 131 -10.40 -19.10 7.82
C ALA A 131 -10.26 -17.75 7.11
N ALA A 132 -11.35 -17.18 6.62
CA ALA A 132 -11.34 -15.86 5.99
C ALA A 132 -10.91 -14.75 6.97
N PHE A 133 -11.47 -14.75 8.18
CA PHE A 133 -11.08 -13.83 9.25
C PHE A 133 -9.57 -13.92 9.56
N GLN A 134 -9.04 -15.13 9.68
CA GLN A 134 -7.63 -15.35 9.97
C GLN A 134 -6.73 -14.85 8.83
N LEU A 135 -7.08 -15.12 7.57
CA LEU A 135 -6.30 -14.69 6.40
C LEU A 135 -6.19 -13.15 6.33
N TRP A 136 -7.31 -12.43 6.47
CA TRP A 136 -7.28 -10.97 6.50
C TRP A 136 -6.53 -10.42 7.72
N SER A 137 -6.74 -10.99 8.90
CA SER A 137 -6.10 -10.52 10.14
C SER A 137 -4.60 -10.72 10.13
N GLN A 138 -4.12 -11.84 9.58
CA GLN A 138 -2.69 -12.13 9.47
C GLN A 138 -2.01 -11.23 8.44
N GLY A 139 -2.65 -10.97 7.29
CA GLY A 139 -2.08 -10.04 6.32
C GLY A 139 -2.08 -8.60 6.82
N LEU A 140 -3.10 -8.15 7.55
CA LEU A 140 -3.07 -6.86 8.25
C LEU A 140 -1.88 -6.79 9.22
N ALA A 141 -1.71 -7.80 10.08
CA ALA A 141 -0.61 -7.82 11.03
C ALA A 141 0.79 -7.80 10.37
N ALA A 142 0.92 -8.42 9.19
CA ALA A 142 2.18 -8.47 8.45
C ALA A 142 2.45 -7.20 7.63
N CYS A 143 1.42 -6.62 7.01
CA CYS A 143 1.58 -5.68 5.90
C CYS A 143 1.01 -4.28 6.13
N GLU A 144 0.22 -4.04 7.20
CA GLU A 144 -0.49 -2.77 7.42
C GLU A 144 0.42 -1.53 7.32
N LYS A 145 1.69 -1.64 7.75
CA LYS A 145 2.66 -0.54 7.72
C LYS A 145 2.92 0.02 6.32
N THR A 146 2.79 -0.80 5.29
CA THR A 146 3.07 -0.46 3.88
C THR A 146 1.83 -0.51 3.00
N MET A 147 0.65 -0.72 3.58
CA MET A 147 -0.63 -0.65 2.88
C MET A 147 -1.17 0.78 2.89
N THR A 148 -1.99 1.13 1.90
CA THR A 148 -2.72 2.39 1.92
C THR A 148 -3.75 2.39 3.04
N TRP A 149 -4.15 3.57 3.51
CA TRP A 149 -5.25 3.68 4.49
C TRP A 149 -6.54 3.00 3.98
N ALA A 150 -6.81 3.08 2.67
CA ALA A 150 -7.98 2.51 2.05
C ALA A 150 -7.93 0.96 2.07
N ASP A 151 -6.77 0.37 1.75
CA ASP A 151 -6.58 -1.07 1.83
C ASP A 151 -6.73 -1.58 3.26
N VAL A 152 -6.12 -0.88 4.22
CA VAL A 152 -6.21 -1.24 5.65
C VAL A 152 -7.66 -1.22 6.12
N TRP A 153 -8.42 -0.18 5.79
CA TRP A 153 -9.84 -0.09 6.16
C TRP A 153 -10.69 -1.13 5.44
N GLY A 154 -10.42 -1.40 4.16
CA GLY A 154 -11.07 -2.46 3.40
C GLY A 154 -10.89 -3.82 4.07
N TRP A 155 -9.64 -4.20 4.36
CA TRP A 155 -9.31 -5.49 4.98
C TRP A 155 -9.85 -5.59 6.41
N ARG A 156 -9.86 -4.50 7.19
CA ARG A 156 -10.49 -4.48 8.52
C ARG A 156 -12.00 -4.70 8.43
N ASN A 157 -12.68 -4.10 7.45
CA ASN A 157 -14.10 -4.32 7.21
C ASN A 157 -14.41 -5.76 6.77
N ASP A 158 -13.61 -6.31 5.86
CA ASP A 158 -13.74 -7.70 5.39
C ASP A 158 -13.51 -8.70 6.54
N ALA A 159 -12.45 -8.49 7.34
CA ALA A 159 -12.19 -9.27 8.54
C ALA A 159 -13.34 -9.14 9.55
N ALA A 160 -13.91 -7.94 9.75
CA ALA A 160 -14.98 -7.73 10.71
C ALA A 160 -16.26 -8.49 10.34
N ILE A 161 -16.67 -8.46 9.07
CA ILE A 161 -17.88 -9.19 8.65
C ILE A 161 -17.66 -10.71 8.69
N ALA A 162 -16.47 -11.20 8.36
CA ALA A 162 -16.10 -12.60 8.54
C ALA A 162 -16.12 -13.01 10.02
N ALA A 163 -15.58 -12.18 10.91
CA ALA A 163 -15.62 -12.39 12.35
C ALA A 163 -17.08 -12.48 12.87
N SER A 164 -17.97 -11.60 12.39
CA SER A 164 -19.40 -11.68 12.72
C SER A 164 -20.01 -13.02 12.33
N HIS A 165 -19.76 -13.50 11.10
CA HIS A 165 -20.31 -14.78 10.64
C HIS A 165 -19.68 -16.00 11.33
N ALA A 166 -18.46 -15.85 11.85
CA ALA A 166 -17.79 -16.86 12.67
C ALA A 166 -18.17 -16.82 14.16
N GLY A 167 -19.07 -15.91 14.58
CA GLY A 167 -19.46 -15.74 15.99
C GLY A 167 -18.42 -15.00 16.85
N ARG A 168 -17.38 -14.42 16.25
CA ARG A 168 -16.31 -13.66 16.91
C ARG A 168 -16.71 -12.19 17.06
N LEU A 169 -17.78 -11.95 17.83
CA LEU A 169 -18.44 -10.64 17.93
C LEU A 169 -17.52 -9.54 18.49
N ALA A 170 -16.66 -9.85 19.47
CA ALA A 170 -15.71 -8.90 20.03
C ALA A 170 -14.68 -8.41 19.00
N ASP A 171 -14.20 -9.31 18.14
CA ASP A 171 -13.27 -8.93 17.06
C ASP A 171 -13.94 -8.15 15.95
N CYS A 172 -15.18 -8.50 15.61
CA CYS A 172 -16.01 -7.69 14.71
C CYS A 172 -16.15 -6.25 15.20
N GLN A 173 -16.48 -6.07 16.49
CA GLN A 173 -16.61 -4.76 17.12
C GLN A 173 -15.29 -3.99 17.06
N ARG A 174 -14.20 -4.60 17.53
CA ARG A 174 -12.87 -3.98 17.57
C ARG A 174 -12.41 -3.50 16.20
N LEU A 175 -12.52 -4.36 15.18
CA LEU A 175 -12.09 -4.02 13.82
C LEU A 175 -12.93 -2.89 13.23
N SER A 176 -14.26 -2.95 13.36
CA SER A 176 -15.15 -1.92 12.81
C SER A 176 -14.99 -0.58 13.54
N GLN A 177 -14.80 -0.60 14.86
CA GLN A 177 -14.49 0.59 15.65
C GLN A 177 -13.14 1.19 15.28
N SER A 178 -12.12 0.38 14.98
CA SER A 178 -10.81 0.90 14.57
C SER A 178 -10.88 1.74 13.29
N VAL A 179 -11.69 1.32 12.31
CA VAL A 179 -11.93 2.14 11.09
C VAL A 179 -12.58 3.47 11.46
N LEU A 180 -13.58 3.47 12.34
CA LEU A 180 -14.25 4.71 12.77
C LEU A 180 -13.36 5.60 13.64
N ALA A 181 -12.46 5.01 14.42
CA ALA A 181 -11.50 5.74 15.26
C ALA A 181 -10.46 6.48 14.40
N ASP A 182 -9.97 5.85 13.32
CA ASP A 182 -9.08 6.50 12.36
C ASP A 182 -9.76 7.71 11.67
N VAL A 183 -11.10 7.70 11.60
CA VAL A 183 -11.92 8.80 11.08
C VAL A 183 -12.25 9.84 12.15
N ALA A 184 -12.13 9.55 13.45
CA ALA A 184 -12.60 10.43 14.53
C ALA A 184 -11.83 11.76 14.68
N GLY A 185 -10.78 11.97 13.89
CA GLY A 185 -10.10 13.27 13.70
C GLY A 185 -10.21 13.84 12.28
N VAL A 186 -10.95 13.16 11.40
CA VAL A 186 -11.20 13.58 10.02
C VAL A 186 -12.63 14.07 9.91
N THR A 187 -12.78 15.38 9.80
CA THR A 187 -14.08 16.02 9.68
C THR A 187 -14.55 15.94 8.24
N LEU A 188 -15.07 14.82 7.72
CA LEU A 188 -15.65 14.78 6.36
C LEU A 188 -16.48 16.04 6.11
N GLN A 189 -15.90 16.98 5.35
CA GLN A 189 -16.36 18.35 5.43
C GLN A 189 -17.60 18.52 4.60
N GLY A 190 -18.39 19.50 5.00
CA GLY A 190 -19.37 20.03 4.09
C GLY A 190 -20.67 19.26 4.22
N GLU A 191 -21.61 19.74 5.00
CA GLU A 191 -21.75 21.17 5.25
C GLU A 191 -21.14 21.48 6.64
N THR A 192 -19.85 21.75 6.85
CA THR A 192 -19.04 22.90 6.34
C THR A 192 -17.58 22.82 6.89
N GLU A 193 -16.61 23.44 6.20
CA GLU A 193 -15.14 23.19 6.21
C GLU A 193 -14.29 23.84 7.35
N PRO A 194 -13.13 23.26 7.82
CA PRO A 194 -11.77 23.43 7.20
C PRO A 194 -10.85 22.16 7.20
N PHE A 195 -10.24 21.87 6.04
CA PHE A 195 -9.72 20.61 5.45
C PHE A 195 -9.91 19.23 6.12
N SER A 196 -10.58 18.30 5.41
CA SER A 196 -10.68 16.86 5.67
C SER A 196 -10.96 16.06 4.38
N PHE A 197 -10.03 15.15 4.06
CA PHE A 197 -9.92 14.41 2.79
C PHE A 197 -9.95 15.26 1.52
N ALA A 198 -9.00 15.01 0.60
CA ALA A 198 -9.16 15.43 -0.78
C ALA A 198 -10.46 14.83 -1.35
N PRO A 199 -11.15 15.45 -2.33
CA PRO A 199 -12.38 14.89 -2.91
C PRO A 199 -12.25 13.42 -3.35
N SER A 200 -11.12 13.05 -3.97
CA SER A 200 -10.80 11.66 -4.34
C SER A 200 -10.76 10.70 -3.15
N ASP A 201 -10.23 11.18 -2.02
CA ASP A 201 -10.08 10.39 -0.82
C ASP A 201 -11.43 10.27 -0.09
N ALA A 202 -12.26 11.31 -0.14
CA ALA A 202 -13.61 11.29 0.41
C ALA A 202 -14.51 10.27 -0.32
N ASP A 203 -14.42 10.19 -1.65
CA ASP A 203 -15.14 9.19 -2.46
C ASP A 203 -14.71 7.76 -2.10
N THR A 204 -13.42 7.55 -1.82
CA THR A 204 -12.88 6.27 -1.37
C THR A 204 -13.29 5.95 0.08
N ALA A 205 -13.28 6.95 0.97
CA ALA A 205 -13.54 6.78 2.40
C ALA A 205 -15.01 6.48 2.70
N ARG A 206 -15.95 7.12 1.99
CA ARG A 206 -17.39 7.02 2.25
C ARG A 206 -17.92 5.58 2.28
N PRO A 207 -17.69 4.71 1.27
CA PRO A 207 -18.15 3.33 1.32
C PRO A 207 -17.50 2.51 2.43
N LEU A 208 -16.23 2.77 2.75
CA LEU A 208 -15.50 2.06 3.83
C LEU A 208 -16.06 2.40 5.21
N ILE A 209 -16.41 3.66 5.44
CA ILE A 209 -17.05 4.12 6.68
C ILE A 209 -18.47 3.54 6.80
N ALA A 210 -19.22 3.53 5.69
CA ALA A 210 -20.55 2.94 5.67
C ALA A 210 -20.50 1.43 5.99
N ALA A 211 -19.51 0.70 5.44
CA ALA A 211 -19.29 -0.71 5.75
C ALA A 211 -18.96 -0.93 7.23
N ALA A 212 -18.07 -0.12 7.83
CA ALA A 212 -17.75 -0.24 9.26
C ALA A 212 -18.99 -0.04 10.15
N ARG A 213 -19.82 0.98 9.84
CA ARG A 213 -21.10 1.20 10.55
C ARG A 213 -22.06 0.04 10.37
N HIS A 214 -22.18 -0.49 9.16
CA HIS A 214 -23.02 -1.66 8.89
C HIS A 214 -22.55 -2.88 9.69
N ASN A 215 -21.25 -3.17 9.68
CA ASN A 215 -20.66 -4.29 10.39
C ASN A 215 -20.95 -4.23 11.89
N LEU A 216 -20.87 -3.04 12.52
CA LEU A 216 -21.23 -2.88 13.94
C LEU A 216 -22.66 -3.33 14.27
N THR A 217 -23.63 -3.10 13.37
CA THR A 217 -24.99 -3.62 13.57
C THR A 217 -25.04 -5.15 13.58
N LYS A 218 -24.15 -5.79 12.81
CA LYS A 218 -24.02 -7.26 12.73
C LYS A 218 -23.21 -7.83 13.89
N CYS A 219 -22.26 -7.07 14.45
CA CYS A 219 -21.49 -7.52 15.60
C CYS A 219 -22.34 -7.67 16.88
N ASN A 220 -23.48 -7.00 16.96
CA ASN A 220 -24.36 -7.01 18.14
C ASN A 220 -25.53 -8.00 18.02
N THR A 221 -25.60 -8.75 16.92
CA THR A 221 -26.69 -9.72 16.66
C THR A 221 -26.08 -11.12 16.63
N PRO A 222 -26.31 -11.96 17.65
CA PRO A 222 -25.98 -13.39 17.57
C PRO A 222 -26.71 -13.98 16.36
N ARG A 223 -25.98 -14.70 15.49
CA ARG A 223 -26.56 -15.45 14.37
C ARG A 223 -26.67 -16.92 14.71
#